data_AF-A0AAD6UUU3-F1
#
_entry.id   AF-A0AAD6UUU3-F1
#
_cell.length_a   1.000
_cell.length_b   1.000
_cell.length_c   1.000
_cell.angle_alpha   90.00
_cell.angle_beta   90.00
_cell.angle_gamma   90.00
#
_symmetry.space_group_name_H-M   'P 1'
#
loop_
_entity.id
_entity.type
_entity.pdbx_description
1 polymer ?
#
loop_
_entity_poly.entity_id
_entity_poly.type
_entity_poly.pdbx_seq_one_letter_code
_entity_poly.pdbx_strand_id
1 'polypeptide(L)'
;MRGGESYEPLPSTRFNIESWKGDGLGLVNVQRGSFLKDIDLFDHAEFGVSSRDARAMAPATRLLLEQSFLALFDSGIDYRNRRVGCFMSANLVDLSNVAVPEEYELRGSFARGAAMIANRVSLHLDLLGPSIPLDTACSSSQTAFHLAVQAILQGDCESAVVGGCQLNHRVLDWIEYSQLGVLAPDGKCKPFDASADGFGRAEGCVAVVLKPLADALRDYDRIYATVCGTSTNNNGAGGPPAAPVAQYQADAMKAAFLRARRDPRDVSYVEVHATGTAKGDPTEANWVGEHCKRDDELLIGSVKGNIGCV
;
A
#
# COMPACT_ATOMS: atom_id res chain seq x y z
N MET A 1 8.49 -6.12 20.34
CA MET A 1 7.21 -5.47 19.94
C MET A 1 6.11 -6.03 20.85
N ARG A 2 5.18 -5.22 21.36
CA ARG A 2 4.01 -5.76 22.08
C ARG A 2 3.10 -6.38 21.01
N GLY A 3 2.84 -7.69 21.08
CA GLY A 3 2.04 -8.44 20.08
C GLY A 3 0.55 -8.12 20.14
N GLY A 4 0.18 -6.90 19.72
CA GLY A 4 -1.22 -6.47 19.66
C GLY A 4 -1.86 -6.68 18.28
N GLU A 5 -3.19 -6.75 18.28
CA GLU A 5 -4.03 -6.73 17.08
C GLU A 5 -4.83 -5.42 17.02
N SER A 6 -5.06 -4.88 15.83
CA SER A 6 -5.86 -3.65 15.63
C SER A 6 -7.31 -3.88 15.20
N TYR A 7 -7.77 -5.12 15.13
CA TYR A 7 -9.09 -5.46 14.59
C TYR A 7 -10.24 -4.99 15.49
N GLU A 8 -11.14 -4.20 14.93
CA GLU A 8 -12.30 -3.61 15.60
C GLU A 8 -13.58 -3.79 14.77
N PRO A 9 -14.77 -3.57 15.34
CA PRO A 9 -16.01 -3.55 14.59
C PRO A 9 -16.02 -2.49 13.49
N LEU A 10 -16.79 -2.70 12.42
CA LEU A 10 -16.98 -1.68 11.38
C LEU A 10 -17.49 -0.37 12.02
N PRO A 11 -16.88 0.78 11.72
CA PRO A 11 -17.21 2.04 12.38
C PRO A 11 -18.58 2.54 11.94
N SER A 12 -19.50 2.66 12.91
CA SER A 12 -20.86 3.17 12.68
C SER A 12 -20.90 4.62 12.19
N THR A 13 -19.80 5.37 12.37
CA THR A 13 -19.63 6.72 11.83
C THR A 13 -19.38 6.75 10.32
N ARG A 14 -18.96 5.63 9.72
CA ARG A 14 -18.75 5.50 8.27
C ARG A 14 -19.84 4.69 7.59
N PHE A 15 -20.37 3.70 8.29
CA PHE A 15 -21.32 2.75 7.71
C PHE A 15 -22.57 2.63 8.56
N ASN A 16 -23.73 2.66 7.92
CA ASN A 16 -24.96 2.13 8.50
C ASN A 16 -24.96 0.59 8.36
N ILE A 17 -24.03 -0.08 9.06
CA ILE A 17 -23.74 -1.51 8.85
C ILE A 17 -24.95 -2.42 9.09
N GLU A 18 -25.84 -2.03 10.01
CA GLU A 18 -27.07 -2.78 10.31
C GLU A 18 -27.99 -2.91 9.09
N SER A 19 -27.94 -1.96 8.15
CA SER A 19 -28.74 -2.03 6.91
C SER A 19 -28.17 -2.98 5.86
N TRP A 20 -26.91 -3.39 6.00
CA TRP A 20 -26.21 -4.20 5.01
C TRP A 20 -25.80 -5.56 5.55
N LYS A 21 -26.00 -5.84 6.84
CA LYS A 21 -25.54 -7.08 7.47
C LYS A 21 -26.34 -8.30 7.01
N GLY A 22 -25.63 -9.37 6.63
CA GLY A 22 -26.20 -10.68 6.37
C GLY A 22 -25.46 -11.47 5.28
N ASP A 23 -26.00 -12.64 4.93
CA ASP A 23 -25.33 -13.63 4.06
C ASP A 23 -25.89 -13.67 2.63
N GLY A 24 -26.87 -12.82 2.32
CA GLY A 24 -27.54 -12.76 1.01
C GLY A 24 -26.85 -11.85 0.00
N LEU A 25 -27.34 -11.85 -1.24
CA LEU A 25 -26.85 -10.95 -2.30
C LEU A 25 -26.98 -9.49 -1.88
N GLY A 26 -25.92 -8.71 -2.03
CA GLY A 26 -25.91 -7.30 -1.66
C GLY A 26 -25.68 -7.03 -0.17
N LEU A 27 -25.42 -8.08 0.63
CA LEU A 27 -25.15 -7.97 2.06
C LEU A 27 -23.66 -8.22 2.37
N VAL A 28 -23.26 -7.75 3.54
CA VAL A 28 -21.93 -7.84 4.14
C VAL A 28 -21.97 -8.87 5.28
N ASN A 29 -21.21 -9.95 5.12
CA ASN A 29 -21.14 -11.06 6.09
C ASN A 29 -19.99 -10.92 7.09
N VAL A 30 -19.13 -9.91 6.94
CA VAL A 30 -18.02 -9.60 7.86
C VAL A 30 -18.28 -8.29 8.60
N GLN A 31 -17.97 -8.29 9.90
CA GLN A 31 -18.31 -7.18 10.81
C GLN A 31 -17.10 -6.56 11.49
N ARG A 32 -15.88 -6.96 11.10
CA ARG A 32 -14.62 -6.46 11.66
C ARG A 32 -13.61 -6.12 10.58
N GLY A 33 -12.69 -5.23 10.93
CA GLY A 33 -11.53 -4.85 10.14
C GLY A 33 -10.62 -3.93 10.97
N SER A 34 -9.63 -3.32 10.33
CA SER A 34 -8.78 -2.31 10.98
C SER A 34 -8.97 -0.97 10.29
N PHE A 35 -9.21 0.09 11.06
CA PHE A 35 -9.53 1.41 10.52
C PHE A 35 -8.61 2.47 11.11
N LEU A 36 -8.13 3.36 10.24
CA LEU A 36 -7.50 4.60 10.68
C LEU A 36 -8.53 5.47 11.39
N LYS A 37 -8.11 6.25 12.37
CA LYS A 37 -8.98 7.23 13.04
C LYS A 37 -8.89 8.56 12.30
N ASP A 38 -9.96 9.35 12.40
CA ASP A 38 -9.96 10.77 12.00
C ASP A 38 -9.50 11.05 10.56
N ILE A 39 -9.81 10.14 9.62
CA ILE A 39 -9.39 10.23 8.20
C ILE A 39 -9.89 11.46 7.45
N ASP A 40 -10.86 12.19 8.03
CA ASP A 40 -11.44 13.40 7.45
C ASP A 40 -10.70 14.67 7.85
N LEU A 41 -9.79 14.60 8.84
CA LEU A 41 -8.95 15.73 9.26
C LEU A 41 -7.85 16.00 8.24
N PHE A 42 -7.54 17.27 8.02
CA PHE A 42 -6.47 17.72 7.13
C PHE A 42 -6.10 19.18 7.40
N ASP A 43 -4.81 19.47 7.64
CA ASP A 43 -4.33 20.86 7.78
C ASP A 43 -4.09 21.51 6.42
N HIS A 44 -5.17 21.94 5.79
CA HIS A 44 -5.09 22.51 4.45
C HIS A 44 -4.27 23.81 4.37
N ALA A 45 -4.13 24.55 5.49
CA ALA A 45 -3.43 25.82 5.51
C ALA A 45 -1.91 25.63 5.40
N GLU A 46 -1.36 24.64 6.10
CA GLU A 46 0.06 24.27 6.03
C GLU A 46 0.52 23.96 4.60
N PHE A 47 -0.34 23.30 3.82
CA PHE A 47 -0.03 22.92 2.43
C PHE A 47 -0.44 23.96 1.38
N GLY A 48 -0.91 25.14 1.80
CA GLY A 48 -1.39 26.17 0.87
C GLY A 48 -2.59 25.73 0.02
N VAL A 49 -3.39 24.78 0.52
CA VAL A 49 -4.60 24.28 -0.12
C VAL A 49 -5.77 25.15 0.32
N SER A 50 -6.61 25.60 -0.63
CA SER A 50 -7.82 26.35 -0.27
C SER A 50 -8.82 25.45 0.45
N SER A 51 -9.62 25.96 1.39
CA SER A 51 -10.66 25.17 2.07
C SER A 51 -11.67 24.56 1.10
N ARG A 52 -11.90 25.20 -0.06
CA ARG A 52 -12.72 24.63 -1.14
C ARG A 52 -12.07 23.38 -1.73
N ASP A 53 -10.80 23.47 -2.12
CA ASP A 53 -10.11 22.36 -2.76
C ASP A 53 -9.85 21.21 -1.77
N ALA A 54 -9.57 21.53 -0.50
CA ALA A 54 -9.42 20.55 0.58
C ALA A 54 -10.69 19.69 0.72
N ARG A 55 -11.88 20.31 0.70
CA ARG A 55 -13.16 19.58 0.77
C ARG A 55 -13.38 18.66 -0.44
N ALA A 56 -12.86 19.04 -1.60
CA ALA A 56 -12.97 18.25 -2.83
C ALA A 56 -11.88 17.16 -2.97
N MET A 57 -10.78 17.24 -2.23
CA MET A 57 -9.74 16.22 -2.23
C MET A 57 -10.23 14.94 -1.55
N ALA A 58 -9.94 13.79 -2.13
CA ALA A 58 -10.17 12.52 -1.46
C ALA A 58 -9.34 12.40 -0.18
N PRO A 59 -9.87 11.78 0.91
CA PRO A 59 -9.13 11.56 2.15
C PRO A 59 -7.76 10.90 1.92
N ALA A 60 -7.68 9.92 1.02
CA ALA A 60 -6.42 9.26 0.68
C ALA A 60 -5.37 10.24 0.13
N THR A 61 -5.77 11.22 -0.69
CA THR A 61 -4.86 12.24 -1.23
C THR A 61 -4.37 13.20 -0.16
N ARG A 62 -5.24 13.55 0.81
CA ARG A 62 -4.88 14.40 1.96
C ARG A 62 -3.85 13.69 2.84
N LEU A 63 -4.12 12.44 3.19
CA LEU A 63 -3.21 11.61 3.99
C LEU A 63 -1.87 11.38 3.28
N LEU A 64 -1.86 11.09 1.98
CA LEU A 64 -0.63 10.93 1.22
C LEU A 64 0.21 12.21 1.21
N LEU A 65 -0.41 13.38 1.12
CA LEU A 65 0.29 14.66 1.19
C LEU A 65 0.94 14.86 2.58
N GLU A 66 0.19 14.63 3.66
CA GLU A 66 0.71 14.71 5.02
C GLU A 66 1.84 13.69 5.27
N GLN A 67 1.64 12.42 4.90
CA GLN A 67 2.64 11.38 5.09
C GLN A 67 3.89 11.62 4.25
N SER A 68 3.75 12.12 3.02
CA SER A 68 4.90 12.47 2.17
C SER A 68 5.70 13.63 2.76
N PHE A 69 5.01 14.65 3.29
CA PHE A 69 5.67 15.74 4.00
C PHE A 69 6.42 15.25 5.23
N LEU A 70 5.79 14.42 6.07
CA LEU A 70 6.43 13.85 7.27
C LEU A 70 7.62 12.96 6.91
N ALA A 71 7.54 12.16 5.85
CA ALA A 71 8.65 11.31 5.40
C ALA A 71 9.83 12.15 4.87
N LEU A 72 9.56 13.20 4.08
CA LEU A 72 10.58 14.13 3.62
C LEU A 72 11.21 14.90 4.79
N PHE A 73 10.40 15.32 5.76
CA PHE A 73 10.87 15.96 6.99
C PHE A 73 11.76 15.02 7.81
N ASP A 74 11.35 13.78 8.05
CA ASP A 74 12.14 12.77 8.79
C ASP A 74 13.46 12.42 8.07
N SER A 75 13.44 12.39 6.73
CA SER A 75 14.63 12.11 5.93
C SER A 75 15.71 13.19 6.02
N GLY A 76 15.31 14.45 6.29
CA GLY A 76 16.21 15.60 6.37
C GLY A 76 16.80 16.07 5.03
N ILE A 77 16.40 15.48 3.90
CA ILE A 77 16.91 15.88 2.59
C ILE A 77 16.36 17.25 2.17
N ASP A 78 17.15 18.01 1.40
CA ASP A 78 16.63 19.16 0.66
C ASP A 78 15.82 18.66 -0.55
N TYR A 79 14.52 18.94 -0.58
CA TYR A 79 13.60 18.38 -1.58
C TYR A 79 12.85 19.43 -2.43
N ARG A 80 12.73 20.67 -1.95
CA ARG A 80 11.94 21.70 -2.65
C ARG A 80 12.68 22.19 -3.88
N ASN A 81 11.98 22.31 -5.01
CA ASN A 81 12.56 22.69 -6.30
C ASN A 81 13.69 21.74 -6.74
N ARG A 82 13.60 20.46 -6.35
CA ARG A 82 14.57 19.40 -6.68
C ARG A 82 13.92 18.32 -7.53
N ARG A 83 14.73 17.54 -8.26
CA ARG A 83 14.27 16.40 -9.05
C ARG A 83 13.96 15.19 -8.16
N VAL A 84 13.05 15.36 -7.20
CA VAL A 84 12.51 14.29 -6.38
C VAL A 84 11.34 13.66 -7.12
N GLY A 85 11.41 12.37 -7.41
CA GLY A 85 10.28 11.63 -7.97
C GLY A 85 9.18 11.38 -6.94
N CYS A 86 7.93 11.34 -7.36
CA CYS A 86 6.75 11.13 -6.55
C CYS A 86 5.95 9.94 -7.11
N PHE A 87 5.97 8.82 -6.38
CA PHE A 87 5.34 7.57 -6.80
C PHE A 87 4.28 7.19 -5.77
N MET A 88 3.01 7.43 -6.09
CA MET A 88 1.92 7.30 -5.14
C MET A 88 0.95 6.21 -5.57
N SER A 89 0.55 5.37 -4.63
CA SER A 89 -0.44 4.32 -4.83
C SER A 89 -1.65 4.51 -3.93
N ALA A 90 -2.83 4.29 -4.49
CA ALA A 90 -4.11 4.25 -3.77
C ALA A 90 -5.14 3.52 -4.63
N ASN A 91 -6.24 3.07 -4.02
CA ASN A 91 -7.38 2.59 -4.79
C ASN A 91 -7.97 3.74 -5.61
N LEU A 92 -7.81 3.71 -6.94
CA LEU A 92 -8.17 4.84 -7.78
C LEU A 92 -9.69 5.02 -7.92
N VAL A 93 -10.46 3.96 -7.70
CA VAL A 93 -11.94 4.01 -7.76
C VAL A 93 -12.50 4.83 -6.59
N ASP A 94 -11.75 4.93 -5.50
CA ASP A 94 -12.14 5.70 -4.32
C ASP A 94 -11.99 7.20 -4.52
N LEU A 95 -11.11 7.62 -5.43
CA LEU A 95 -10.83 9.02 -5.69
C LEU A 95 -11.95 9.72 -6.47
N SER A 96 -12.74 8.96 -7.24
CA SER A 96 -13.86 9.50 -8.04
C SER A 96 -15.18 9.59 -7.27
N ASN A 97 -15.30 8.90 -6.12
CA ASN A 97 -16.56 8.71 -5.39
C ASN A 97 -16.76 9.66 -4.20
N VAL A 98 -15.92 10.69 -4.04
CA VAL A 98 -16.20 11.76 -3.08
C VAL A 98 -17.41 12.55 -3.60
N ALA A 99 -18.59 12.22 -3.06
CA ALA A 99 -19.82 12.95 -3.29
C ALA A 99 -19.71 14.32 -2.63
N VAL A 100 -19.31 15.32 -3.41
CA VAL A 100 -19.49 16.71 -3.02
C VAL A 100 -20.93 17.08 -3.40
N PRO A 101 -21.73 17.70 -2.51
CA PRO A 101 -23.12 18.12 -2.80
C PRO A 101 -23.26 19.02 -4.05
N GLU A 102 -22.17 19.60 -4.53
CA GLU A 102 -22.10 20.44 -5.71
C GLU A 102 -21.71 19.61 -6.96
N GLU A 103 -22.49 18.57 -7.26
CA GLU A 103 -22.36 17.72 -8.46
C GLU A 103 -22.32 18.51 -9.79
N TYR A 104 -22.74 19.78 -9.76
CA TYR A 104 -22.80 20.68 -10.91
C TYR A 104 -21.65 21.69 -11.01
N GLU A 105 -20.71 21.74 -10.04
CA GLU A 105 -19.58 22.67 -10.08
C GLU A 105 -18.31 22.00 -10.64
N LEU A 106 -18.25 21.87 -11.97
CA LEU A 106 -17.19 21.18 -12.73
C LEU A 106 -15.75 21.70 -12.50
N ARG A 107 -15.59 22.86 -11.83
CA ARG A 107 -14.27 23.44 -11.52
C ARG A 107 -13.45 22.56 -10.56
N GLY A 108 -14.10 21.73 -9.74
CA GLY A 108 -13.44 20.75 -8.87
C GLY A 108 -13.06 19.43 -9.56
N SER A 109 -13.40 19.23 -10.84
CA SER A 109 -13.21 17.94 -11.54
C SER A 109 -11.73 17.52 -11.61
N PHE A 110 -10.81 18.47 -11.78
CA PHE A 110 -9.37 18.21 -11.72
C PHE A 110 -8.91 17.70 -10.35
N ALA A 111 -9.64 17.95 -9.27
CA ALA A 111 -9.23 17.52 -7.93
C ALA A 111 -9.36 16.01 -7.68
N ARG A 112 -10.15 15.31 -8.51
CA ARG A 112 -10.59 13.92 -8.27
C ARG A 112 -9.94 12.88 -9.20
N GLY A 113 -9.18 13.33 -10.20
CA GLY A 113 -8.56 12.41 -11.15
C GLY A 113 -7.52 11.51 -10.47
N ALA A 114 -7.41 10.26 -10.91
CA ALA A 114 -6.42 9.31 -10.42
C ALA A 114 -5.00 9.89 -10.36
N ALA A 115 -4.61 10.71 -11.34
CA ALA A 115 -3.33 11.39 -11.38
C ALA A 115 -3.05 12.34 -10.21
N MET A 116 -4.09 12.80 -9.51
CA MET A 116 -3.94 13.79 -8.44
C MET A 116 -3.31 13.23 -7.18
N ILE A 117 -3.31 11.91 -6.95
CA ILE A 117 -2.66 11.35 -5.75
C ILE A 117 -1.16 11.63 -5.73
N ALA A 118 -0.50 11.60 -6.88
CA ALA A 118 0.91 11.96 -7.00
C ALA A 118 1.07 13.46 -7.28
N ASN A 119 0.29 14.00 -8.23
CA ASN A 119 0.51 15.37 -8.69
C ASN A 119 0.25 16.43 -7.62
N ARG A 120 -0.68 16.19 -6.67
CA ARG A 120 -0.88 17.12 -5.56
C ARG A 120 0.28 17.09 -4.57
N VAL A 121 0.86 15.92 -4.32
CA VAL A 121 2.08 15.83 -3.50
C VAL A 121 3.21 16.60 -4.17
N SER A 122 3.45 16.36 -5.46
CA SER A 122 4.49 17.06 -6.21
C SER A 122 4.27 18.57 -6.25
N LEU A 123 3.03 19.02 -6.46
CA LEU A 123 2.67 20.43 -6.49
C LEU A 123 2.87 21.12 -5.13
N HIS A 124 2.34 20.54 -4.06
CA HIS A 124 2.32 21.18 -2.74
C HIS A 124 3.66 21.06 -2.00
N LEU A 125 4.50 20.08 -2.37
CA LEU A 125 5.84 19.91 -1.82
C LEU A 125 6.96 20.37 -2.76
N ASP A 126 6.62 20.94 -3.91
CA ASP A 126 7.54 21.51 -4.92
C ASP A 126 8.57 20.48 -5.45
N LEU A 127 8.08 19.33 -5.90
CA LEU A 127 8.89 18.22 -6.42
C LEU A 127 8.89 18.22 -7.96
N LEU A 128 10.08 18.18 -8.57
CA LEU A 128 10.26 18.33 -10.02
C LEU A 128 10.61 17.03 -10.76
N GLY A 129 10.60 15.88 -10.07
CA GLY A 129 10.81 14.57 -10.69
C GLY A 129 9.55 13.99 -11.31
N PRO A 130 9.59 12.72 -11.77
CA PRO A 130 8.41 12.00 -12.26
C PRO A 130 7.30 11.99 -11.20
N SER A 131 6.06 12.25 -11.59
CA SER A 131 4.90 12.26 -10.69
C SER A 131 3.87 11.25 -11.17
N ILE A 132 3.83 10.07 -10.55
CA ILE A 132 3.18 8.88 -11.11
C ILE A 132 2.16 8.30 -10.12
N PRO A 133 0.86 8.27 -10.48
CA PRO A 133 -0.14 7.48 -9.77
C PRO A 133 -0.03 5.99 -10.15
N LEU A 134 -0.25 5.08 -9.21
CA LEU A 134 -0.18 3.64 -9.44
C LEU A 134 -1.35 2.88 -8.81
N ASP A 135 -1.85 1.90 -9.55
CA ASP A 135 -2.80 0.89 -9.08
C ASP A 135 -2.51 -0.45 -9.76
N THR A 136 -1.97 -1.38 -8.97
CA THR A 136 -1.80 -2.79 -9.30
C THR A 136 -2.44 -3.65 -8.20
N ALA A 137 -3.56 -3.21 -7.62
CA ALA A 137 -4.23 -3.83 -6.49
C ALA A 137 -3.30 -4.01 -5.26
N CYS A 138 -3.25 -5.21 -4.66
CA CYS A 138 -2.54 -5.47 -3.41
C CYS A 138 -1.02 -5.23 -3.46
N SER A 139 -0.42 -5.16 -4.66
CA SER A 139 1.02 -4.92 -4.82
C SER A 139 1.37 -3.47 -5.17
N SER A 140 0.39 -2.56 -5.21
CA SER A 140 0.57 -1.19 -5.73
C SER A 140 1.74 -0.44 -5.09
N SER A 141 1.89 -0.50 -3.77
CA SER A 141 2.96 0.17 -3.05
C SER A 141 4.34 -0.43 -3.35
N GLN A 142 4.44 -1.75 -3.52
CA GLN A 142 5.68 -2.42 -3.92
C GLN A 142 6.03 -2.13 -5.39
N THR A 143 5.04 -2.04 -6.27
CA THR A 143 5.24 -1.63 -7.66
C THR A 143 5.73 -0.18 -7.73
N ALA A 144 5.10 0.74 -6.98
CA ALA A 144 5.53 2.13 -6.87
C ALA A 144 6.98 2.24 -6.38
N PHE A 145 7.33 1.45 -5.37
CA PHE A 145 8.69 1.36 -4.85
C PHE A 145 9.69 0.85 -5.90
N HIS A 146 9.34 -0.21 -6.63
CA HIS A 146 10.19 -0.73 -7.71
C HIS A 146 10.45 0.34 -8.78
N LEU A 147 9.41 1.04 -9.25
CA LEU A 147 9.55 2.07 -10.26
C LEU A 147 10.37 3.28 -9.78
N ALA A 148 10.20 3.67 -8.52
CA ALA A 148 11.02 4.73 -7.92
C ALA A 148 12.51 4.34 -7.90
N VAL A 149 12.83 3.10 -7.53
CA VAL A 149 14.21 2.57 -7.61
C VAL A 149 14.71 2.61 -9.05
N GLN A 150 13.90 2.21 -10.04
CA GLN A 150 14.30 2.25 -11.45
C GLN A 150 14.54 3.68 -11.94
N ALA A 151 13.68 4.63 -11.59
CA ALA A 151 13.81 6.04 -11.98
C ALA A 151 15.08 6.68 -11.42
N ILE A 152 15.43 6.39 -10.16
CA ILE A 152 16.68 6.85 -9.55
C ILE A 152 17.89 6.25 -10.29
N LEU A 153 17.87 4.94 -10.58
CA LEU A 153 18.97 4.26 -11.28
C LEU A 153 19.15 4.73 -12.73
N GLN A 154 18.07 5.16 -13.38
CA GLN A 154 18.09 5.71 -14.74
C GLN A 154 18.43 7.21 -14.78
N GLY A 155 18.43 7.89 -13.64
CA GLY A 155 18.74 9.31 -13.53
C GLY A 155 17.56 10.25 -13.80
N ASP A 156 16.33 9.71 -13.86
CA ASP A 156 15.11 10.51 -14.03
C ASP A 156 14.84 11.38 -12.80
N CYS A 157 15.30 10.94 -11.62
CA CYS A 157 15.26 11.69 -10.37
C CYS A 157 16.51 11.43 -9.51
N GLU A 158 16.84 12.36 -8.62
CA GLU A 158 17.98 12.22 -7.69
C GLU A 158 17.60 11.57 -6.36
N SER A 159 16.32 11.61 -6.03
CA SER A 159 15.69 10.93 -4.91
C SER A 159 14.22 10.69 -5.26
N ALA A 160 13.50 9.94 -4.45
CA ALA A 160 12.08 9.73 -4.65
C ALA A 160 11.33 9.60 -3.33
N VAL A 161 10.11 10.14 -3.28
CA VAL A 161 9.11 9.80 -2.27
C VAL A 161 8.16 8.76 -2.85
N VAL A 162 7.95 7.68 -2.10
CA VAL A 162 7.06 6.58 -2.48
C VAL A 162 6.01 6.44 -1.40
N GLY A 163 4.72 6.45 -1.79
CA GLY A 163 3.62 6.36 -0.85
C GLY A 163 2.53 5.39 -1.26
N GLY A 164 1.78 4.92 -0.27
CA GLY A 164 0.63 4.03 -0.43
C GLY A 164 -0.46 4.37 0.57
N CYS A 165 -1.71 4.48 0.12
CA CYS A 165 -2.85 4.71 0.99
C CYS A 165 -4.03 3.81 0.61
N GLN A 166 -4.54 3.08 1.60
CA GLN A 166 -5.78 2.32 1.52
C GLN A 166 -6.76 2.81 2.57
N LEU A 167 -8.00 3.10 2.14
CA LEU A 167 -9.11 3.45 3.02
C LEU A 167 -10.34 2.61 2.66
N ASN A 168 -11.00 2.06 3.65
CA ASN A 168 -12.19 1.23 3.51
C ASN A 168 -13.42 2.06 3.89
N HIS A 169 -13.82 2.98 3.02
CA HIS A 169 -14.98 3.88 3.24
C HIS A 169 -16.18 3.60 2.33
N ARG A 170 -16.05 2.68 1.35
CA ARG A 170 -17.13 2.30 0.45
C ARG A 170 -17.74 0.97 0.85
N VAL A 171 -19.03 1.01 1.20
CA VAL A 171 -19.78 -0.21 1.57
C VAL A 171 -19.88 -1.20 0.40
N LEU A 172 -19.92 -0.70 -0.84
CA LEU A 172 -19.95 -1.55 -2.04
C LEU A 172 -18.76 -2.50 -2.11
N ASP A 173 -17.57 -2.06 -1.72
CA ASP A 173 -16.38 -2.91 -1.72
C ASP A 173 -16.50 -4.01 -0.65
N TRP A 174 -17.10 -3.70 0.51
CA TRP A 174 -17.38 -4.70 1.55
C TRP A 174 -18.38 -5.75 1.06
N ILE A 175 -19.42 -5.31 0.35
CA ILE A 175 -20.40 -6.21 -0.29
C ILE A 175 -19.68 -7.06 -1.32
N GLU A 176 -18.93 -6.47 -2.24
CA GLU A 176 -18.21 -7.18 -3.31
C GLU A 176 -17.30 -8.28 -2.74
N TYR A 177 -16.43 -7.96 -1.78
CA TYR A 177 -15.55 -8.95 -1.19
C TYR A 177 -16.29 -10.01 -0.36
N SER A 178 -17.42 -9.65 0.27
CA SER A 178 -18.29 -10.63 0.96
C SER A 178 -18.89 -11.62 -0.03
N GLN A 179 -19.36 -11.14 -1.19
CA GLN A 179 -19.96 -11.98 -2.24
C GLN A 179 -18.91 -12.83 -2.97
N LEU A 180 -17.67 -12.36 -3.08
CA LEU A 180 -16.55 -13.14 -3.60
C LEU A 180 -16.10 -14.26 -2.64
N GLY A 181 -16.54 -14.22 -1.37
CA GLY A 181 -16.18 -15.22 -0.36
C GLY A 181 -14.69 -15.22 0.01
N VAL A 182 -14.02 -14.06 -0.13
CA VAL A 182 -12.57 -13.93 0.12
C VAL A 182 -12.24 -13.35 1.49
N LEU A 183 -13.23 -12.82 2.20
CA LEU A 183 -13.05 -12.28 3.54
C LEU A 183 -13.16 -13.37 4.61
N ALA A 184 -12.31 -13.28 5.63
CA ALA A 184 -12.44 -14.11 6.82
C ALA A 184 -13.71 -13.71 7.60
N PRO A 185 -14.56 -14.65 8.04
CA PRO A 185 -15.79 -14.36 8.80
C PRO A 185 -15.55 -13.56 10.10
N ASP A 186 -14.40 -13.77 10.74
CA ASP A 186 -13.99 -13.03 11.94
C ASP A 186 -13.31 -11.68 11.63
N GLY A 187 -13.12 -11.36 10.36
CA GLY A 187 -12.48 -10.14 9.85
C GLY A 187 -10.99 -10.07 10.12
N LYS A 188 -10.31 -11.20 10.35
CA LYS A 188 -8.87 -11.24 10.65
C LYS A 188 -8.08 -11.98 9.58
N CYS A 189 -6.85 -11.53 9.32
CA CYS A 189 -5.89 -12.35 8.59
C CYS A 189 -5.21 -13.30 9.57
N LYS A 190 -5.15 -14.58 9.24
CA LYS A 190 -4.56 -15.61 10.09
C LYS A 190 -3.40 -16.30 9.35
N PRO A 191 -2.30 -15.57 9.06
CA PRO A 191 -1.23 -16.07 8.21
C PRO A 191 -0.64 -17.36 8.78
N PHE A 192 -0.54 -18.39 7.94
CA PHE A 192 -0.01 -19.72 8.28
C PHE A 192 -0.79 -20.53 9.33
N ASP A 193 -1.90 -20.01 9.84
CA ASP A 193 -2.72 -20.72 10.82
C ASP A 193 -3.57 -21.80 10.13
N ALA A 194 -3.79 -22.94 10.80
CA ALA A 194 -4.65 -24.00 10.28
C ALA A 194 -6.12 -23.56 10.10
N SER A 195 -6.53 -22.48 10.79
CA SER A 195 -7.86 -21.85 10.69
C SER A 195 -7.94 -20.73 9.63
N ALA A 196 -6.91 -20.54 8.80
CA ALA A 196 -6.90 -19.60 7.69
C ALA A 196 -8.09 -19.78 6.73
N ASP A 197 -9.01 -18.81 6.71
CA ASP A 197 -10.31 -18.87 6.04
C ASP A 197 -10.62 -17.62 5.20
N GLY A 198 -9.63 -16.76 4.95
CA GLY A 198 -9.77 -15.51 4.21
C GLY A 198 -8.94 -14.39 4.81
N PHE A 199 -9.11 -13.17 4.29
CA PHE A 199 -8.40 -11.99 4.82
C PHE A 199 -9.35 -11.02 5.54
N GLY A 200 -8.81 -10.30 6.51
CA GLY A 200 -9.44 -9.13 7.13
C GLY A 200 -9.01 -7.84 6.41
N ARG A 201 -9.96 -6.94 6.11
CA ARG A 201 -9.62 -5.64 5.50
C ARG A 201 -9.00 -4.69 6.51
N ALA A 202 -8.03 -3.90 6.06
CA ALA A 202 -7.36 -2.90 6.87
C ALA A 202 -7.16 -1.59 6.11
N GLU A 203 -6.96 -0.52 6.87
CA GLU A 203 -6.60 0.80 6.35
C GLU A 203 -5.19 1.17 6.78
N GLY A 204 -4.54 1.99 5.97
CA GLY A 204 -3.18 2.44 6.24
C GLY A 204 -2.74 3.47 5.21
N CYS A 205 -1.91 4.40 5.65
CA CYS A 205 -1.24 5.36 4.77
C CYS A 205 0.23 5.46 5.20
N VAL A 206 1.15 5.36 4.25
CA VAL A 206 2.59 5.43 4.50
C VAL A 206 3.31 6.12 3.36
N ALA A 207 4.42 6.78 3.67
CA ALA A 207 5.38 7.25 2.69
C ALA A 207 6.81 6.97 3.15
N VAL A 208 7.70 6.71 2.21
CA VAL A 208 9.14 6.50 2.42
C VAL A 208 9.95 7.30 1.42
N VAL A 209 11.16 7.70 1.80
CA VAL A 209 12.09 8.44 0.95
C VAL A 209 13.25 7.54 0.53
N LEU A 210 13.58 7.59 -0.76
CA LEU A 210 14.65 6.83 -1.39
C LEU A 210 15.70 7.79 -1.94
N LYS A 211 16.97 7.45 -1.75
CA LYS A 211 18.13 8.19 -2.25
C LYS A 211 19.26 7.21 -2.58
N PRO A 212 20.11 7.49 -3.58
CA PRO A 212 21.31 6.69 -3.81
C PRO A 212 22.17 6.59 -2.54
N LEU A 213 22.61 5.38 -2.19
CA LEU A 213 23.39 5.14 -0.97
C LEU A 213 24.67 5.99 -0.91
N ALA A 214 25.35 6.17 -2.04
CA ALA A 214 26.56 6.99 -2.11
C ALA A 214 26.28 8.47 -1.75
N ASP A 215 25.14 9.00 -2.22
CA ASP A 215 24.72 10.36 -1.90
C ASP A 215 24.27 10.48 -0.44
N ALA A 216 23.54 9.48 0.06
CA ALA A 216 23.12 9.44 1.46
C ALA A 216 24.32 9.41 2.42
N LEU A 217 25.36 8.64 2.10
CA LEU A 217 26.61 8.61 2.86
C LEU A 217 27.39 9.92 2.76
N ARG A 218 27.46 10.53 1.57
CA ARG A 218 28.12 11.83 1.35
C ARG A 218 27.45 12.93 2.18
N ASP A 219 26.12 12.92 2.21
CA ASP A 219 25.31 13.97 2.81
C ASP A 219 25.02 13.70 4.31
N TYR A 220 25.54 12.59 4.86
CA TYR A 220 25.37 12.14 6.24
C TYR A 220 23.89 11.93 6.64
N ASP A 221 23.08 11.47 5.69
CA ASP A 221 21.68 11.18 5.93
C ASP A 221 21.52 10.01 6.90
N ARG A 222 20.42 10.00 7.66
CA ARG A 222 20.02 8.84 8.46
C ARG A 222 19.49 7.74 7.55
N ILE A 223 20.21 6.63 7.48
CA ILE A 223 19.83 5.48 6.64
C ILE A 223 19.10 4.43 7.48
N TYR A 224 17.81 4.18 7.18
CA TYR A 224 17.04 3.11 7.82
C TYR A 224 17.37 1.72 7.28
N ALA A 225 17.53 1.61 5.95
CA ALA A 225 17.82 0.36 5.26
C ALA A 225 18.46 0.64 3.90
N THR A 226 19.12 -0.37 3.33
CA THR A 226 19.62 -0.34 1.95
C THR A 226 18.78 -1.28 1.10
N VAL A 227 18.32 -0.78 -0.06
CA VAL A 227 17.59 -1.59 -1.04
C VAL A 227 18.61 -2.32 -1.91
N CYS A 228 18.72 -3.63 -1.75
CA CYS A 228 19.64 -4.44 -2.56
C CYS A 228 19.07 -4.76 -3.94
N GLY A 229 17.78 -5.07 -4.03
CA GLY A 229 17.14 -5.41 -5.30
C GLY A 229 15.61 -5.45 -5.19
N THR A 230 14.93 -5.15 -6.30
CA THR A 230 13.46 -5.18 -6.41
C THR A 230 13.05 -5.85 -7.71
N SER A 231 11.84 -6.41 -7.76
CA SER A 231 11.30 -7.00 -8.98
C SER A 231 9.78 -7.03 -8.99
N THR A 232 9.21 -6.97 -10.19
CA THR A 232 7.78 -7.15 -10.46
C THR A 232 7.61 -8.01 -11.72
N ASN A 233 6.50 -8.74 -11.80
CA ASN A 233 6.07 -9.48 -12.99
C ASN A 233 4.55 -9.67 -12.97
N ASN A 234 4.02 -10.54 -13.84
CA ASN A 234 2.60 -10.86 -13.92
C ASN A 234 2.38 -12.34 -14.24
N ASN A 235 1.26 -12.90 -13.80
CA ASN A 235 0.91 -14.30 -14.04
C ASN A 235 0.57 -14.61 -15.51
N GLY A 236 0.32 -13.60 -16.34
CA GLY A 236 -0.13 -13.78 -17.72
C GLY A 236 -1.36 -14.68 -17.80
N ALA A 237 -1.34 -15.64 -18.73
CA ALA A 237 -2.41 -16.60 -18.93
C ALA A 237 -2.27 -17.89 -18.07
N GLY A 238 -1.35 -17.93 -17.10
CA GLY A 238 -1.04 -19.18 -16.38
C GLY A 238 -2.01 -19.55 -15.26
N GLY A 239 -3.09 -18.82 -15.07
CA GLY A 239 -4.14 -19.15 -14.11
C GLY A 239 -5.36 -18.23 -14.23
N PRO A 240 -6.45 -18.52 -13.48
CA PRO A 240 -7.58 -17.61 -13.37
C PRO A 240 -7.15 -16.20 -12.89
N PRO A 241 -7.86 -15.12 -13.28
CA PRO A 241 -7.43 -13.73 -13.03
C PRO A 241 -7.08 -13.35 -11.58
N ALA A 242 -7.57 -14.08 -10.57
CA ALA A 242 -7.32 -13.82 -9.15
C ALA A 242 -6.54 -14.96 -8.45
N ALA A 243 -6.10 -15.97 -9.19
CA ALA A 243 -5.38 -17.10 -8.60
C ALA A 243 -3.87 -16.81 -8.53
N PRO A 244 -3.21 -17.03 -7.38
CA PRO A 244 -1.75 -17.02 -7.33
C PRO A 244 -1.19 -18.17 -8.16
N VAL A 245 -0.06 -17.91 -8.84
CA VAL A 245 0.66 -18.93 -9.62
C VAL A 245 2.08 -19.03 -9.08
N ALA A 246 2.36 -20.14 -8.38
CA ALA A 246 3.60 -20.36 -7.63
C ALA A 246 4.87 -20.11 -8.46
N GLN A 247 4.89 -20.55 -9.72
CA GLN A 247 6.02 -20.37 -10.63
C GLN A 247 6.34 -18.88 -10.85
N TYR A 248 5.34 -18.05 -11.16
CA TYR A 248 5.60 -16.64 -11.46
C TYR A 248 5.94 -15.83 -10.20
N GLN A 249 5.38 -16.20 -9.03
CA GLN A 249 5.84 -15.65 -7.76
C GLN A 249 7.32 -15.96 -7.51
N ALA A 250 7.71 -17.23 -7.74
CA ALA A 250 9.10 -17.66 -7.62
C ALA A 250 10.03 -16.89 -8.56
N ASP A 251 9.62 -16.67 -9.81
CA ASP A 251 10.40 -15.94 -10.80
C ASP A 251 10.61 -14.47 -10.39
N ALA A 252 9.59 -13.81 -9.83
CA ALA A 252 9.72 -12.45 -9.32
C ALA A 252 10.74 -12.36 -8.18
N MET A 253 10.65 -13.28 -7.21
CA MET A 253 11.56 -13.34 -6.07
C MET A 253 12.99 -13.65 -6.51
N LYS A 254 13.19 -14.65 -7.38
CA LYS A 254 14.50 -14.99 -7.97
C LYS A 254 15.13 -13.80 -8.71
N ALA A 255 14.33 -13.07 -9.49
CA ALA A 255 14.81 -11.88 -10.19
C ALA A 255 15.24 -10.75 -9.22
N ALA A 256 14.54 -10.58 -8.08
CA ALA A 256 14.94 -9.61 -7.06
C ALA A 256 16.29 -9.99 -6.42
N PHE A 257 16.50 -11.26 -6.06
CA PHE A 257 17.78 -11.75 -5.53
C PHE A 257 18.93 -11.66 -6.55
N LEU A 258 18.64 -11.96 -7.82
CA LEU A 258 19.62 -11.81 -8.90
C LEU A 258 20.07 -10.35 -9.04
N ARG A 259 19.13 -9.40 -9.03
CA ARG A 259 19.45 -7.96 -9.05
C ARG A 259 20.22 -7.53 -7.81
N ALA A 260 19.88 -8.10 -6.64
CA ALA A 260 20.60 -7.88 -5.40
C ALA A 260 22.01 -8.48 -5.39
N ARG A 261 22.32 -9.42 -6.29
CA ARG A 261 23.54 -10.23 -6.28
C ARG A 261 23.74 -10.90 -4.91
N ARG A 262 22.65 -11.41 -4.34
CA ARG A 262 22.61 -12.09 -3.03
C ARG A 262 22.05 -13.49 -3.18
N ASP A 263 22.52 -14.38 -2.31
CA ASP A 263 21.95 -15.71 -2.20
C ASP A 263 20.69 -15.62 -1.32
N PRO A 264 19.55 -16.24 -1.71
CA PRO A 264 18.36 -16.28 -0.86
C PRO A 264 18.62 -16.85 0.54
N ARG A 265 19.65 -17.68 0.71
CA ARG A 265 20.05 -18.26 2.01
C ARG A 265 20.69 -17.23 2.96
N ASP A 266 21.08 -16.06 2.45
CA ASP A 266 21.68 -14.98 3.26
C ASP A 266 20.61 -14.21 4.07
N VAL A 267 19.31 -14.38 3.78
CA VAL A 267 18.26 -13.65 4.49
C VAL A 267 18.07 -14.19 5.90
N SER A 268 17.81 -13.28 6.84
CA SER A 268 17.54 -13.62 8.24
C SER A 268 16.07 -13.47 8.64
N TYR A 269 15.27 -12.84 7.78
CA TYR A 269 13.84 -12.67 7.96
C TYR A 269 13.18 -12.58 6.58
N VAL A 270 11.96 -13.12 6.46
CA VAL A 270 11.12 -12.94 5.28
C VAL A 270 9.75 -12.41 5.71
N GLU A 271 9.45 -11.17 5.31
CA GLU A 271 8.09 -10.63 5.33
C GLU A 271 7.37 -11.09 4.07
N VAL A 272 6.38 -11.96 4.21
CA VAL A 272 5.61 -12.47 3.07
C VAL A 272 4.25 -11.79 2.94
N HIS A 273 3.55 -12.05 1.83
CA HIS A 273 2.24 -11.48 1.61
C HIS A 273 1.16 -12.14 2.48
N ALA A 274 1.23 -13.48 2.68
CA ALA A 274 0.38 -14.34 3.50
C ALA A 274 -0.87 -13.65 4.05
N THR A 275 -1.96 -13.77 3.29
CA THR A 275 -3.24 -13.13 3.59
C THR A 275 -4.11 -13.94 4.54
N GLY A 276 -3.67 -15.14 4.95
CA GLY A 276 -4.50 -16.04 5.74
C GLY A 276 -5.39 -16.91 4.86
N THR A 277 -4.88 -17.37 3.71
CA THR A 277 -5.64 -18.23 2.80
C THR A 277 -5.04 -19.62 2.71
N ALA A 278 -5.90 -20.64 2.69
CA ALA A 278 -5.48 -22.05 2.64
C ALA A 278 -4.62 -22.44 1.42
N LYS A 279 -4.63 -21.62 0.34
CA LYS A 279 -3.81 -21.85 -0.87
C LYS A 279 -2.63 -20.90 -1.01
N GLY A 280 -2.81 -19.61 -0.70
CA GLY A 280 -1.77 -18.60 -0.86
C GLY A 280 -0.62 -18.80 0.12
N ASP A 281 -0.94 -18.95 1.41
CA ASP A 281 0.07 -19.01 2.46
C ASP A 281 1.03 -20.20 2.31
N PRO A 282 0.55 -21.44 2.02
CA PRO A 282 1.48 -22.56 1.76
C PRO A 282 2.34 -22.34 0.53
N THR A 283 1.83 -21.66 -0.51
CA THR A 283 2.59 -21.38 -1.73
C THR A 283 3.81 -20.52 -1.43
N GLU A 284 3.62 -19.44 -0.66
CA GLU A 284 4.69 -18.53 -0.26
C GLU A 284 5.67 -19.21 0.72
N ALA A 285 5.14 -19.89 1.75
CA ALA A 285 5.96 -20.57 2.74
C ALA A 285 6.82 -21.70 2.14
N ASN A 286 6.28 -22.47 1.20
CA ASN A 286 7.04 -23.53 0.52
C ASN A 286 8.20 -22.96 -0.30
N TRP A 287 7.98 -21.84 -0.99
CA TRP A 287 9.06 -21.18 -1.73
C TRP A 287 10.20 -20.77 -0.81
N VAL A 288 9.86 -20.14 0.33
CA VAL A 288 10.84 -19.74 1.36
C VAL A 288 11.58 -20.96 1.91
N GLY A 289 10.86 -22.03 2.26
CA GLY A 289 11.44 -23.26 2.79
C GLY A 289 12.37 -23.98 1.80
N GLU A 290 12.10 -23.88 0.48
CA GLU A 290 12.94 -24.47 -0.56
C GLU A 290 14.18 -23.62 -0.87
N HIS A 291 14.03 -22.29 -0.99
CA HIS A 291 15.08 -21.42 -1.53
C HIS A 291 15.90 -20.68 -0.46
N CYS A 292 15.29 -20.35 0.67
CA CYS A 292 15.96 -19.66 1.78
C CYS A 292 16.47 -20.65 2.85
N LYS A 293 16.56 -21.95 2.51
CA LYS A 293 16.98 -23.01 3.43
C LYS A 293 18.41 -22.79 3.93
N ARG A 294 18.58 -22.82 5.25
CA ARG A 294 19.86 -22.68 5.95
C ARG A 294 19.94 -23.62 7.15
N ASP A 295 21.13 -23.73 7.74
CA ASP A 295 21.36 -24.60 8.90
C ASP A 295 20.73 -24.04 10.19
N ASP A 296 20.65 -22.70 10.29
CA ASP A 296 20.02 -21.98 11.41
C ASP A 296 18.52 -21.69 11.18
N GLU A 297 17.79 -21.37 12.25
CA GLU A 297 16.37 -21.02 12.19
C GLU A 297 16.12 -19.76 11.33
N LEU A 298 15.23 -19.82 10.33
CA LEU A 298 14.77 -18.66 9.56
C LEU A 298 13.40 -18.18 10.06
N LEU A 299 13.30 -16.90 10.41
CA LEU A 299 12.04 -16.29 10.80
C LEU A 299 11.25 -15.84 9.56
N ILE A 300 9.96 -16.17 9.55
CA ILE A 300 8.99 -15.75 8.53
C ILE A 300 7.80 -15.09 9.24
N GLY A 301 7.25 -14.04 8.64
CA GLY A 301 6.13 -13.32 9.21
C GLY A 301 5.27 -12.60 8.18
N SER A 302 4.13 -12.11 8.65
CA SER A 302 3.25 -11.22 7.90
C SER A 302 2.58 -10.26 8.89
N VAL A 303 2.80 -8.97 8.69
CA VAL A 303 2.17 -7.90 9.48
C VAL A 303 0.65 -7.93 9.38
N LYS A 304 0.10 -8.60 8.36
CA LYS A 304 -1.34 -8.73 8.19
C LYS A 304 -2.00 -9.44 9.36
N GLY A 305 -1.30 -10.32 10.09
CA GLY A 305 -1.83 -10.92 11.31
C GLY A 305 -2.07 -9.91 12.45
N ASN A 306 -1.37 -8.77 12.43
CA ASN A 306 -1.54 -7.70 13.41
C ASN A 306 -2.59 -6.68 12.96
N ILE A 307 -2.49 -6.25 11.70
CA ILE A 307 -3.25 -5.10 11.21
C ILE A 307 -4.30 -5.43 10.16
N GLY A 308 -4.27 -6.60 9.54
CA GLY A 308 -5.09 -6.97 8.39
C GLY A 308 -4.45 -6.61 7.04
N CYS A 309 -5.19 -6.83 5.96
CA CYS A 309 -4.76 -6.54 4.59
C CYS A 309 -5.07 -5.09 4.23
N VAL A 310 -4.02 -4.26 4.22
CA VAL A 310 -3.99 -2.88 3.72
C VAL A 310 -3.87 -2.91 2.20
#